data_AF-A0A7V2ADG5-F1
#
_entry.id   AF-A0A7V2ADG5-F1
#
_cell.length_a   1.000
_cell.length_b   1.000
_cell.length_c   1.000
_cell.angle_alpha   90.00
_cell.angle_beta   90.00
_cell.angle_gamma   90.00
#
_symmetry.space_group_name_H-M   'P 1'
#
loop_
_entity.id
_entity.type
_entity.pdbx_description
1 polymer ?
#
loop_
_entity_poly.entity_id
_entity_poly.type
_entity_poly.pdbx_seq_one_letter_code
_entity_poly.pdbx_strand_id
1 'polypeptide(L)'
;MTSEAGEQPGGDILPDLLQRFDDALAALDAAPEFSKPARLRRVLDSAKRVLLQDGGPAAIEARAQPIETAGTFLGSDWNHPEILVPSLSAHSLGSSDSDTVVIEALSDLRMLAVARGDYQHPHLSAENAHNHLTQVLAVNLQRLFMPPSEAERESQG
;
A
#
# COMPACT_ATOMS: atom_id res chain seq x y z
N MET A 1 -33.68 -26.83 -19.53
CA MET A 1 -34.03 -26.42 -18.17
C MET A 1 -32.78 -26.62 -17.32
N THR A 2 -31.81 -25.72 -17.51
CA THR A 2 -30.52 -25.71 -16.82
C THR A 2 -30.62 -24.62 -15.78
N SER A 3 -30.57 -25.02 -14.51
CA SER A 3 -30.68 -24.14 -13.36
C SER A 3 -29.58 -23.08 -13.39
N GLU A 4 -30.01 -21.81 -13.40
CA GLU A 4 -29.21 -20.68 -12.95
C GLU A 4 -28.96 -20.88 -11.45
N ALA A 5 -27.74 -21.26 -11.10
CA ALA A 5 -27.27 -21.22 -9.73
C ALA A 5 -26.98 -19.76 -9.40
N GLY A 6 -27.72 -19.22 -8.44
CA GLY A 6 -27.71 -17.80 -8.11
C GLY A 6 -26.38 -17.32 -7.56
N GLU A 7 -25.88 -16.24 -8.16
CA GLU A 7 -24.93 -15.33 -7.53
C GLU A 7 -25.65 -14.61 -6.39
N GLN A 8 -25.19 -14.85 -5.16
CA GLN A 8 -25.69 -14.16 -3.98
C GLN A 8 -25.18 -12.71 -3.97
N PRO A 9 -26.03 -11.71 -3.63
CA PRO A 9 -25.60 -10.32 -3.53
C PRO A 9 -24.89 -10.10 -2.19
N GLY A 10 -23.63 -10.52 -2.09
CA GLY A 10 -22.71 -9.99 -1.11
C GLY A 10 -22.38 -8.56 -1.54
N GLY A 11 -23.00 -7.55 -0.93
CA GLY A 11 -22.79 -6.15 -1.28
C GLY A 11 -21.32 -5.79 -1.24
N ASP A 12 -20.87 -5.03 -2.23
CA ASP A 12 -19.49 -4.53 -2.32
C ASP A 12 -19.07 -3.89 -0.99
N ILE A 13 -18.13 -4.52 -0.28
CA ILE A 13 -17.68 -4.08 1.05
C ILE A 13 -16.59 -3.00 0.95
N LEU A 14 -16.03 -2.80 -0.24
CA LEU A 14 -14.94 -1.86 -0.46
C LEU A 14 -15.33 -0.42 -0.08
N PRO A 15 -16.52 0.11 -0.43
CA PRO A 15 -16.94 1.45 -0.02
C PRO A 15 -16.90 1.67 1.49
N ASP A 16 -17.39 0.71 2.28
CA ASP A 16 -17.38 0.79 3.74
C ASP A 16 -15.96 0.72 4.32
N LEU A 17 -15.09 -0.10 3.72
CA LEU A 17 -13.68 -0.18 4.10
C LEU A 17 -12.93 1.11 3.77
N LEU A 18 -13.20 1.70 2.60
CA LEU A 18 -12.62 2.98 2.19
C LEU A 18 -13.06 4.11 3.12
N GLN A 19 -14.34 4.17 3.51
CA GLN A 19 -14.80 5.17 4.46
C GLN A 19 -14.03 5.08 5.78
N ARG A 20 -13.81 3.86 6.30
CA ARG A 20 -13.05 3.65 7.55
C ARG A 20 -11.57 4.02 7.41
N PHE A 21 -10.99 3.80 6.23
CA PHE A 21 -9.62 4.20 5.91
C PHE A 21 -9.50 5.73 5.84
N ASP A 22 -10.42 6.39 5.15
CA ASP A 22 -10.47 7.85 5.03
C ASP A 22 -10.66 8.51 6.40
N ASP A 23 -11.52 7.96 7.27
CA ASP A 23 -11.68 8.41 8.66
C ASP A 23 -10.39 8.26 9.48
N ALA A 24 -9.65 7.16 9.27
CA ALA A 24 -8.39 6.92 9.96
C ALA A 24 -7.29 7.89 9.49
N LEU A 25 -7.20 8.16 8.18
CA LEU A 25 -6.30 9.15 7.62
C LEU A 25 -6.61 10.55 8.14
N ALA A 26 -7.87 10.96 8.14
CA ALA A 26 -8.28 12.26 8.68
C ALA A 26 -7.92 12.40 10.16
N ALA A 27 -8.07 11.32 10.95
CA ALA A 27 -7.69 11.32 12.36
C ALA A 27 -6.17 11.36 12.58
N LEU A 28 -5.36 10.83 11.66
CA LEU A 28 -3.90 10.92 11.68
C LEU A 28 -3.43 12.33 11.27
N ASP A 29 -4.01 12.88 10.22
CA ASP A 29 -3.69 14.21 9.68
C ASP A 29 -3.93 15.32 10.72
N ALA A 30 -5.09 15.27 11.38
CA ALA A 30 -5.47 16.23 12.43
C ALA A 30 -4.66 16.11 13.73
N ALA A 31 -3.82 15.08 13.87
CA ALA A 31 -3.07 14.82 15.08
C ALA A 31 -1.73 15.58 15.09
N PRO A 32 -1.32 16.15 16.24
CA PRO A 32 0.05 16.65 16.41
C PRO A 32 1.07 15.54 16.13
N GLU A 33 2.23 15.89 15.55
CA GLU A 33 3.27 14.93 15.13
C GLU A 33 3.65 13.93 16.23
N PHE A 34 3.85 14.40 17.46
CA PHE A 34 4.21 13.54 18.60
C PHE A 34 3.15 12.48 18.96
N SER A 35 1.92 12.64 18.47
CA SER A 35 0.81 11.72 18.71
C SER A 35 0.44 10.87 17.49
N LYS A 36 1.03 11.14 16.31
CA LYS A 36 0.80 10.38 15.08
C LYS A 36 1.16 8.90 15.20
N PRO A 37 2.27 8.49 15.86
CA PRO A 37 2.60 7.07 16.02
C PRO A 37 1.47 6.25 16.68
N ALA A 38 0.74 6.82 17.64
CA ALA A 38 -0.37 6.15 18.30
C ALA A 38 -1.60 5.95 17.40
N ARG A 39 -1.69 6.68 16.28
CA ARG A 39 -2.81 6.65 15.34
C ARG A 39 -2.47 5.91 14.05
N LEU A 40 -1.19 5.84 13.70
CA LEU A 40 -0.69 5.19 12.48
C LEU A 40 -1.18 3.74 12.37
N ARG A 41 -1.18 2.99 13.47
CA ARG A 41 -1.65 1.59 13.47
C ARG A 41 -3.05 1.42 12.89
N ARG A 42 -3.98 2.35 13.19
CA ARG A 42 -5.34 2.31 12.65
C ARG A 42 -5.37 2.54 11.14
N VAL A 43 -4.49 3.39 10.62
CA VAL A 43 -4.32 3.62 9.18
C VAL A 43 -3.80 2.34 8.51
N LEU A 44 -2.77 1.70 9.07
CA LEU A 44 -2.21 0.47 8.51
C LEU A 44 -3.22 -0.70 8.55
N ASP A 45 -3.93 -0.88 9.67
CA ASP A 45 -4.96 -1.91 9.82
C ASP A 45 -6.11 -1.74 8.81
N SER A 46 -6.53 -0.49 8.55
CA SER A 46 -7.58 -0.21 7.57
C SER A 46 -7.08 -0.32 6.13
N ALA A 47 -5.88 0.17 5.83
CA ALA A 47 -5.21 0.00 4.54
C ALA A 47 -5.07 -1.48 4.17
N LYS A 48 -4.62 -2.32 5.11
CA LYS A 48 -4.49 -3.77 4.91
C LYS A 48 -5.79 -4.41 4.42
N ARG A 49 -6.93 -4.03 5.01
CA ARG A 49 -8.24 -4.56 4.62
C ARG A 49 -8.66 -4.09 3.24
N VAL A 50 -8.39 -2.83 2.91
CA VAL A 50 -8.65 -2.27 1.57
C VAL A 50 -7.79 -2.98 0.53
N LEU A 51 -6.48 -3.12 0.75
CA LEU A 51 -5.54 -3.76 -0.18
C LEU A 51 -5.92 -5.20 -0.57
N LEU A 52 -6.65 -5.91 0.30
CA LEU A 52 -7.10 -7.28 0.07
C LEU A 52 -8.41 -7.38 -0.74
N GLN A 53 -9.05 -6.26 -1.08
CA GLN A 53 -10.25 -6.26 -1.91
C GLN A 53 -9.93 -6.05 -3.39
N ASP A 54 -10.79 -6.57 -4.25
CA ASP A 54 -10.81 -6.21 -5.66
C ASP A 54 -10.98 -4.70 -5.82
N GLY A 55 -10.12 -4.04 -6.59
CA GLY A 55 -10.10 -2.59 -6.75
C GLY A 55 -9.46 -1.81 -5.58
N GLY A 56 -9.13 -2.46 -4.47
CA GLY A 56 -8.51 -1.87 -3.30
C GLY A 56 -7.18 -1.14 -3.59
N PRO A 57 -6.19 -1.76 -4.24
CA PRO A 57 -4.92 -1.10 -4.58
C PRO A 57 -5.09 0.16 -5.42
N ALA A 58 -5.99 0.16 -6.42
CA ALA A 58 -6.28 1.35 -7.22
C ALA A 58 -6.96 2.45 -6.39
N ALA A 59 -7.84 2.09 -5.46
CA ALA A 59 -8.47 3.04 -4.56
C ALA A 59 -7.49 3.68 -3.57
N ILE A 60 -6.45 2.94 -3.16
CA ILE A 60 -5.33 3.46 -2.34
C ILE A 60 -4.41 4.36 -3.17
N GLU A 61 -4.05 3.96 -4.40
CA GLU A 61 -3.27 4.79 -5.33
C GLU A 61 -3.90 6.17 -5.53
N ALA A 62 -5.21 6.22 -5.77
CA ALA A 62 -5.97 7.47 -5.93
C ALA A 62 -5.93 8.38 -4.68
N ARG A 63 -5.49 7.84 -3.53
CA ARG A 63 -5.34 8.55 -2.24
C ARG A 63 -3.88 8.79 -1.88
N ALA A 64 -2.93 8.60 -2.81
CA ALA A 64 -1.50 8.72 -2.55
C ALA A 64 -1.11 10.02 -1.83
N GLN A 65 -1.60 11.17 -2.29
CA GLN A 65 -1.31 12.45 -1.67
C GLN A 65 -1.87 12.56 -0.24
N PRO A 66 -3.19 12.34 0.02
CA PRO A 66 -3.72 12.30 1.38
C PRO A 66 -2.98 11.34 2.33
N ILE A 67 -2.59 10.16 1.85
CA ILE A 67 -1.84 9.18 2.63
C ILE A 67 -0.50 9.77 3.08
N GLU A 68 0.24 10.38 2.17
CA GLU A 68 1.53 10.99 2.47
C GLU A 68 1.38 12.21 3.38
N THR A 69 0.51 13.16 3.04
CA THR A 69 0.37 14.42 3.78
C THR A 69 -0.18 14.22 5.18
N ALA A 70 -0.99 13.18 5.42
CA ALA A 70 -1.43 12.79 6.75
C ALA A 70 -0.25 12.37 7.66
N GLY A 71 0.94 12.13 7.11
CA GLY A 71 2.12 11.71 7.85
C GLY A 71 2.20 10.21 8.06
N THR A 72 1.62 9.41 7.15
CA THR A 72 1.67 7.93 7.22
C THR A 72 3.09 7.40 7.26
N PHE A 73 4.01 8.10 6.58
CA PHE A 73 5.43 7.71 6.51
C PHE A 73 6.31 8.42 7.54
N LEU A 74 5.77 9.33 8.35
CA LEU A 74 6.54 10.20 9.24
C LEU A 74 7.41 9.39 10.22
N GLY A 75 8.70 9.75 10.31
CA GLY A 75 9.64 9.09 11.21
C GLY A 75 10.16 7.73 10.72
N SER A 76 9.98 7.41 9.44
CA SER A 76 10.48 6.20 8.78
C SER A 76 11.26 6.54 7.50
N ASP A 77 12.00 5.57 6.96
CA ASP A 77 12.73 5.74 5.69
C ASP A 77 11.78 6.04 4.52
N TRP A 78 10.54 5.51 4.54
CA TRP A 78 9.51 5.79 3.53
C TRP A 78 9.06 7.25 3.48
N ASN A 79 9.42 8.07 4.47
CA ASN A 79 9.15 9.52 4.45
C ASN A 79 9.93 10.26 3.36
N HIS A 80 10.99 9.64 2.84
CA HIS A 80 11.87 10.22 1.83
C HIS A 80 11.88 9.32 0.58
N PRO A 81 10.82 9.34 -0.25
CA PRO A 81 10.70 8.44 -1.39
C PRO A 81 11.86 8.55 -2.38
N GLU A 82 12.48 9.74 -2.49
CA GLU A 82 13.59 10.02 -3.40
C GLU A 82 14.89 9.30 -3.07
N ILE A 83 15.03 8.76 -1.85
CA ILE A 83 16.22 7.99 -1.41
C ILE A 83 15.93 6.51 -1.18
N LEU A 84 14.70 6.04 -1.41
CA LEU A 84 14.35 4.64 -1.22
C LEU A 84 15.14 3.75 -2.20
N VAL A 85 15.63 2.63 -1.69
CA VAL A 85 16.46 1.68 -2.44
C VAL A 85 15.60 0.51 -2.93
N PRO A 86 15.35 0.36 -4.25
CA PRO A 86 14.45 -0.67 -4.77
C PRO A 86 14.77 -2.11 -4.33
N SER A 87 16.06 -2.44 -4.16
CA SER A 87 16.48 -3.78 -3.76
C SER A 87 16.05 -4.18 -2.35
N LEU A 88 15.65 -3.23 -1.49
CA LEU A 88 15.13 -3.53 -0.16
C LEU A 88 13.65 -3.92 -0.16
N SER A 89 12.90 -3.60 -1.24
CA SER A 89 11.47 -3.93 -1.35
C SER A 89 11.18 -5.41 -1.20
N ALA A 90 12.05 -6.29 -1.69
CA ALA A 90 11.89 -7.73 -1.56
C ALA A 90 11.87 -8.18 -0.08
N HIS A 91 12.67 -7.51 0.77
CA HIS A 91 12.66 -7.77 2.21
C HIS A 91 11.39 -7.20 2.86
N SER A 92 11.03 -5.96 2.55
CA SER A 92 9.85 -5.30 3.12
C SER A 92 8.55 -6.04 2.76
N LEU A 93 8.33 -6.36 1.49
CA LEU A 93 7.18 -7.12 1.02
C LEU A 93 7.19 -8.55 1.59
N GLY A 94 8.38 -9.12 1.84
CA GLY A 94 8.56 -10.45 2.43
C GLY A 94 8.60 -10.51 3.95
N SER A 95 8.39 -9.39 4.63
CA SER A 95 8.42 -9.33 6.09
C SER A 95 7.29 -10.14 6.71
N SER A 96 7.57 -10.78 7.86
CA SER A 96 6.54 -11.38 8.72
C SER A 96 5.76 -10.32 9.51
N ASP A 97 6.29 -9.10 9.62
CA ASP A 97 5.56 -7.97 10.19
C ASP A 97 4.63 -7.35 9.14
N SER A 98 3.32 -7.48 9.36
CA SER A 98 2.34 -6.97 8.40
C SER A 98 2.35 -5.45 8.26
N ASP A 99 2.77 -4.72 9.30
CA ASP A 99 2.83 -3.25 9.22
C ASP A 99 3.91 -2.82 8.22
N THR A 100 5.05 -3.51 8.23
CA THR A 100 6.13 -3.34 7.22
C THR A 100 5.66 -3.67 5.80
N VAL A 101 4.88 -4.75 5.61
CA VAL A 101 4.35 -5.09 4.27
C VAL A 101 3.37 -4.03 3.78
N VAL A 102 2.49 -3.55 4.66
CA VAL A 102 1.49 -2.53 4.31
C VAL A 102 2.16 -1.20 4.00
N ILE A 103 3.13 -0.74 4.79
CA ILE A 103 3.81 0.54 4.53
C ILE A 103 4.58 0.52 3.21
N GLU A 104 5.22 -0.60 2.88
CA GLU A 104 5.87 -0.81 1.58
C GLU A 104 4.86 -0.69 0.44
N ALA A 105 3.73 -1.41 0.53
CA ALA A 105 2.68 -1.35 -0.48
C ALA A 105 2.10 0.07 -0.65
N LEU A 106 1.90 0.81 0.46
CA LEU A 106 1.46 2.20 0.40
C LEU A 106 2.50 3.11 -0.28
N SER A 107 3.79 2.87 -0.02
CA SER A 107 4.87 3.63 -0.66
C SER A 107 4.98 3.34 -2.16
N ASP A 108 4.86 2.08 -2.56
CA ASP A 108 4.87 1.68 -3.98
C ASP A 108 3.67 2.28 -4.73
N LEU A 109 2.48 2.29 -4.12
CA LEU A 109 1.29 2.91 -4.71
C LEU A 109 1.40 4.44 -4.77
N ARG A 110 2.05 5.09 -3.79
CA ARG A 110 2.43 6.51 -3.90
C ARG A 110 3.36 6.73 -5.08
N MET A 111 4.41 5.92 -5.22
CA MET A 111 5.33 6.01 -6.37
C MET A 111 4.59 5.82 -7.69
N LEU A 112 3.60 4.93 -7.74
CA LEU A 112 2.80 4.68 -8.95
C LEU A 112 1.99 5.91 -9.34
N ALA A 113 1.32 6.55 -8.38
CA ALA A 113 0.59 7.79 -8.61
C ALA A 113 1.51 8.91 -9.13
N VAL A 114 2.73 9.01 -8.60
CA VAL A 114 3.74 9.97 -9.09
C VAL A 114 4.21 9.62 -10.51
N ALA A 115 4.52 8.36 -10.77
CA ALA A 115 4.97 7.89 -12.08
C ALA A 115 3.92 8.11 -13.18
N ARG A 116 2.62 8.02 -12.83
CA ARG A 116 1.49 8.30 -13.73
C ARG A 116 1.18 9.78 -13.88
N GLY A 117 1.71 10.63 -12.99
CA GLY A 117 1.44 12.06 -12.97
C GLY A 117 0.17 12.47 -12.22
N ASP A 118 -0.53 11.51 -11.62
CA ASP A 118 -1.75 11.73 -10.81
C ASP A 118 -1.42 12.42 -9.48
N TYR A 119 -0.16 12.36 -9.05
CA TYR A 119 0.36 13.10 -7.91
C TYR A 119 1.68 13.79 -8.25
N GLN A 120 1.69 15.12 -8.21
CA GLN A 120 2.88 15.94 -8.44
C GLN A 120 3.67 16.09 -7.12
N HIS A 121 4.64 15.21 -6.89
CA HIS A 121 5.43 15.19 -5.66
C HIS A 121 6.56 16.25 -5.68
N PRO A 122 6.77 17.02 -4.59
CA PRO A 122 7.75 18.12 -4.56
C PRO A 122 9.21 17.68 -4.70
N HIS A 123 9.53 16.45 -4.32
CA HIS A 123 10.91 15.94 -4.28
C HIS A 123 11.16 14.71 -5.17
N LEU A 124 10.14 14.23 -5.88
CA LEU A 124 10.22 13.01 -6.69
C LEU A 124 9.62 13.26 -8.08
N SER A 125 10.41 13.05 -9.13
CA SER A 125 9.92 13.16 -10.51
C SER A 125 9.18 11.88 -10.93
N ALA A 126 8.24 12.02 -11.88
CA ALA A 126 7.55 10.88 -12.48
C ALA A 126 8.53 9.86 -13.10
N GLU A 127 9.61 10.32 -13.73
CA GLU A 127 10.65 9.47 -14.29
C GLU A 127 11.38 8.66 -13.20
N ASN A 128 11.79 9.31 -12.10
CA ASN A 128 12.48 8.62 -11.01
C ASN A 128 11.56 7.60 -10.34
N ALA A 129 10.29 7.94 -10.12
CA ALA A 129 9.29 7.02 -9.59
C ALA A 129 9.08 5.80 -10.51
N HIS A 130 8.97 6.03 -11.82
CA HIS A 130 8.87 4.97 -12.82
C HIS A 130 10.10 4.03 -12.81
N ASN A 131 11.30 4.61 -12.77
CA ASN A 131 12.55 3.85 -12.71
C ASN A 131 12.67 3.04 -11.42
N HIS A 132 12.24 3.61 -10.28
CA HIS A 132 12.18 2.92 -8.99
C HIS A 132 11.25 1.70 -9.07
N LEU A 133 10.01 1.89 -9.52
CA LEU A 133 9.03 0.80 -9.62
C LEU A 133 9.46 -0.29 -10.60
N THR A 134 10.11 0.07 -11.71
CA THR A 134 10.68 -0.90 -12.64
C THR A 134 11.69 -1.82 -11.94
N GLN A 135 12.54 -1.25 -11.08
CA GLN A 135 13.50 -2.03 -10.30
C GLN A 135 12.83 -2.85 -9.19
N VAL A 136 11.83 -2.31 -8.49
CA VAL A 136 11.03 -3.05 -7.49
C VAL A 136 10.39 -4.28 -8.14
N LEU A 137 9.77 -4.12 -9.30
CA LEU A 137 9.20 -5.24 -10.04
C LEU A 137 10.28 -6.26 -10.44
N ALA A 138 11.43 -5.79 -10.94
CA ALA A 138 12.54 -6.66 -11.36
C ALA A 138 13.07 -7.53 -10.21
N VAL A 139 13.26 -6.95 -9.01
CA VAL A 139 13.76 -7.71 -7.84
C VAL A 139 12.68 -8.63 -7.23
N ASN A 140 11.40 -8.37 -7.48
CA ASN A 140 10.27 -9.16 -6.98
C ASN A 140 9.67 -10.13 -8.03
N LEU A 141 10.28 -10.30 -9.20
CA LEU A 141 9.75 -11.18 -10.27
C LEU A 141 9.46 -12.60 -9.78
N GLN A 142 10.30 -13.15 -8.90
CA GLN A 142 10.08 -14.49 -8.37
C GLN A 142 8.75 -14.58 -7.60
N ARG A 143 8.48 -13.60 -6.73
CA ARG A 143 7.23 -13.52 -5.98
C ARG A 143 6.00 -13.32 -6.88
N LEU A 144 6.16 -12.64 -8.01
CA LEU A 144 5.06 -12.35 -8.94
C LEU A 144 4.70 -13.53 -9.84
N PHE A 145 5.69 -14.35 -10.23
CA PHE A 145 5.51 -15.34 -11.32
C PHE A 145 5.81 -16.78 -10.92
N MET A 146 6.39 -17.03 -9.74
CA MET A 146 6.73 -18.38 -9.30
C MET A 146 5.81 -18.85 -8.18
N PRO A 147 5.51 -20.17 -8.10
CA PRO A 147 4.86 -20.75 -6.93
C PRO A 147 5.69 -20.49 -5.66
N PRO A 148 5.06 -20.32 -4.49
CA PRO A 148 5.77 -20.13 -3.23
C PRO A 148 6.77 -21.26 -2.97
N SER A 149 8.01 -20.89 -2.65
CA SER A 149 9.06 -21.81 -2.22
C SER A 149 8.69 -22.51 -0.91
N GLU A 150 9.42 -23.57 -0.53
CA GLU A 150 9.19 -24.27 0.75
C GLU A 150 9.30 -23.32 1.95
N ALA A 151 10.30 -22.44 1.94
CA ALA A 151 10.52 -21.46 3.00
C ALA A 151 9.38 -20.43 3.09
N GLU A 152 8.75 -20.07 1.97
CA GLU A 152 7.59 -19.18 1.96
C GLU A 152 6.30 -19.89 2.40
N ARG A 153 6.19 -21.20 2.18
CA ARG A 153 5.05 -21.98 2.68
C ARG A 153 5.05 -22.12 4.20
N GLU A 154 6.22 -22.20 4.83
CA GLU A 154 6.32 -22.24 6.30
C GLU A 154 6.00 -20.90 6.96
N SER A 155 6.22 -19.76 6.28
CA SER A 155 5.94 -18.43 6.84
C SER A 155 4.54 -17.88 6.54
N GLN A 156 3.85 -18.41 5.52
CA GLN A 156 2.49 -18.04 5.14
C GLN A 156 1.40 -18.93 5.79
N GLY A 157 1.80 -19.94 6.58
CA GLY A 157 0.93 -20.87 7.30
C GLY A 157 0.37 -20.33 8.61
#